data_AF-A0ABD3RP40-F1
#
_entry.id   AF-A0ABD3RP40-F1
#
_cell.length_a   1.000
_cell.length_b   1.000
_cell.length_c   1.000
_cell.angle_alpha   90.00
_cell.angle_beta   90.00
_cell.angle_gamma   90.00
#
_symmetry.space_group_name_H-M   'P 1'
#
loop_
_entity.id
_entity.type
_entity.pdbx_description
1 polymer ?
#
loop_
_entity_poly.entity_id
_entity_poly.type
_entity_poly.pdbx_seq_one_letter_code
_entity_poly.pdbx_strand_id
1 'polypeptide(L)'
;MTVSASIAVGSHVWVEDPEVAWIDGEVVELNGKEIEVVCTSGKRVVTSAANVYPKDPEAPPCGVDDMTKLAYLHEPGVLQNLRCRYDMNEIYTYTGNILIAVNPFQRLPHLYSNHMMEQYKGMALGELSPHPFAIADAAYSGESGAGKTESTKMLMHYLAYMGGRAAVEGRSVEQKVLESNPVLEAFGNAKTLRNNNSSRFGKFVELQFNDKGKISGAAIRTYLLERSRVCQVSDPERNYHCFYMLCAAPAEDIEKYKLGNARLFHYLNQSNCYELDGVDDSKEYLSTRRAMDVVGISSDEQDAIFRVVAAILHLGNIEFAKVSDSDASQPKDDQSRSHLKTAAELLMQVCNEQSLEDSLCKRVMFTRDEKITKSLDPVAAAISRDAFAKIIYSRLFDWLV
;
A
#
# COMPACT_ATOMS: atom_id res chain seq x y z
N MET A 1 -9.22 4.85 35.27
CA MET A 1 -10.21 4.54 36.31
C MET A 1 -11.58 4.72 35.67
N THR A 2 -12.25 3.63 35.34
CA THR A 2 -13.60 3.66 34.77
C THR A 2 -14.58 4.07 35.86
N VAL A 3 -15.13 5.28 35.76
CA VAL A 3 -16.31 5.67 36.52
C VAL A 3 -17.42 4.72 36.08
N SER A 4 -17.77 3.73 36.91
CA SER A 4 -18.96 2.93 36.63
C SER A 4 -20.17 3.81 36.90
N ALA A 5 -20.75 4.38 35.84
CA ALA A 5 -22.06 4.99 35.94
C ALA A 5 -23.03 3.96 36.53
N SER A 6 -23.74 4.32 37.61
CA SER A 6 -24.71 3.42 38.24
C SER A 6 -25.90 3.24 37.29
N ILE A 7 -26.00 2.06 36.68
CA ILE A 7 -27.11 1.71 35.78
C ILE A 7 -28.38 1.55 36.62
N ALA A 8 -29.41 2.31 36.29
CA ALA A 8 -30.74 2.29 36.92
C ALA A 8 -31.84 2.09 35.88
N VAL A 9 -33.05 1.73 36.30
CA VAL A 9 -34.23 1.77 35.41
C VAL A 9 -34.39 3.19 34.84
N GLY A 10 -34.59 3.29 33.53
CA GLY A 10 -34.60 4.53 32.75
C GLY A 10 -33.23 4.96 32.20
N SER A 11 -32.15 4.24 32.54
CA SER A 11 -30.82 4.53 31.98
C SER A 11 -30.76 4.13 30.51
N HIS A 12 -30.18 5.00 29.69
CA HIS A 12 -29.88 4.68 28.30
C HIS A 12 -28.54 3.96 28.23
N VAL A 13 -28.49 2.84 27.53
CA VAL A 13 -27.32 1.97 27.47
C VAL A 13 -27.09 1.43 26.05
N TRP A 14 -25.85 1.04 25.80
CA TRP A 14 -25.42 0.25 24.66
C TRP A 14 -25.33 -1.22 25.04
N VAL A 15 -25.84 -2.08 24.16
CA VAL A 15 -25.84 -3.53 24.31
C VAL A 15 -25.21 -4.15 23.07
N GLU A 16 -24.44 -5.22 23.25
CA GLU A 16 -23.79 -5.94 22.15
C GLU A 16 -24.83 -6.62 21.24
N ASP A 17 -24.62 -6.55 19.93
CA ASP A 17 -25.44 -7.21 18.94
C ASP A 17 -24.56 -7.96 17.92
N PRO A 18 -24.86 -9.24 17.61
CA PRO A 18 -24.01 -10.05 16.75
C PRO A 18 -23.96 -9.58 15.29
N GLU A 19 -24.92 -8.77 14.82
CA GLU A 19 -24.97 -8.31 13.42
C GLU A 19 -24.36 -6.92 13.25
N VAL A 20 -24.68 -5.99 14.17
CA VAL A 20 -24.29 -4.57 14.04
C VAL A 20 -23.33 -4.09 15.13
N ALA A 21 -22.74 -5.03 15.88
CA ALA A 21 -21.85 -4.84 17.03
C ALA A 21 -22.52 -4.21 18.26
N TRP A 22 -23.20 -3.06 18.11
CA TRP A 22 -23.81 -2.34 19.23
C TRP A 22 -25.17 -1.75 18.86
N ILE A 23 -26.14 -1.90 19.76
CA ILE A 23 -27.46 -1.28 19.69
C ILE A 23 -27.76 -0.51 20.97
N ASP A 24 -28.48 0.60 20.85
CA ASP A 24 -28.90 1.40 21.99
C ASP A 24 -30.29 0.99 22.49
N GLY A 25 -30.52 1.20 23.79
CA GLY A 25 -31.82 0.98 24.41
C GLY A 25 -31.95 1.60 25.79
N GLU A 26 -33.14 1.46 26.36
CA GLU A 26 -33.46 1.91 27.72
C GLU A 26 -33.63 0.70 28.65
N VAL A 27 -33.04 0.78 29.84
CA VAL A 27 -33.21 -0.23 30.88
C VAL A 27 -34.61 -0.12 31.47
N VAL A 28 -35.44 -1.17 31.30
CA VAL A 28 -36.82 -1.19 31.80
C VAL A 28 -36.98 -1.97 33.10
N GLU A 29 -36.10 -2.94 33.36
CA GLU A 29 -36.18 -3.79 34.56
C GLU A 29 -34.79 -4.16 35.08
N LEU A 30 -34.67 -4.28 36.41
CA LEU A 30 -33.45 -4.69 37.11
C LEU A 30 -33.75 -5.91 37.99
N ASN A 31 -33.22 -7.08 37.61
CA ASN A 31 -33.39 -8.34 38.29
C ASN A 31 -32.06 -8.81 38.90
N GLY A 32 -31.62 -8.09 39.94
CA GLY A 32 -30.36 -8.37 40.64
C GLY A 32 -29.14 -8.00 39.78
N LYS A 33 -28.51 -9.00 39.15
CA LYS A 33 -27.35 -8.79 38.23
C LYS A 33 -27.76 -8.66 36.77
N GLU A 34 -28.96 -9.11 36.43
CA GLU A 34 -29.51 -9.06 35.08
C GLU A 34 -30.38 -7.82 34.92
N ILE A 35 -30.35 -7.26 33.71
CA ILE A 35 -31.13 -6.11 33.31
C ILE A 35 -31.88 -6.44 32.04
N GLU A 36 -33.11 -5.95 31.93
CA GLU A 36 -33.87 -5.99 30.68
C GLU A 36 -33.77 -4.62 29.99
N VAL A 37 -33.33 -4.63 28.74
CA VAL A 37 -33.18 -3.45 27.89
C VAL A 37 -34.17 -3.55 26.73
N VAL A 38 -34.96 -2.50 26.54
CA VAL A 38 -35.77 -2.31 25.33
C VAL A 38 -34.97 -1.44 24.38
N CYS A 39 -34.47 -2.04 23.32
CA CYS A 39 -33.68 -1.35 22.31
C CYS A 39 -34.54 -0.43 21.45
N THR A 40 -33.93 0.62 20.90
CA THR A 40 -34.59 1.57 19.98
C THR A 40 -35.14 0.87 18.73
N SER A 41 -34.55 -0.27 18.34
CA SER A 41 -35.04 -1.15 17.27
C SER A 41 -36.33 -1.92 17.61
N GLY A 42 -36.80 -1.86 18.87
CA GLY A 42 -37.91 -2.66 19.39
C GLY A 42 -37.51 -4.04 19.91
N LYS A 43 -36.24 -4.45 19.75
CA LYS A 43 -35.70 -5.71 20.30
C LYS A 43 -35.62 -5.63 21.83
N ARG A 44 -36.01 -6.70 22.52
CA ARG A 44 -35.80 -6.86 23.96
C ARG A 44 -34.58 -7.72 24.21
N VAL A 45 -33.67 -7.24 25.05
CA VAL A 45 -32.43 -7.94 25.39
C VAL A 45 -32.31 -8.05 26.90
N VAL A 46 -32.15 -9.27 27.40
CA VAL A 46 -31.82 -9.54 28.80
C VAL A 46 -30.33 -9.85 28.87
N THR A 47 -29.59 -9.07 29.66
CA THR A 47 -28.14 -9.20 29.78
C THR A 47 -27.66 -8.82 31.17
N SER A 48 -26.40 -9.09 31.48
CA SER A 48 -25.77 -8.65 32.73
C SER A 48 -25.51 -7.15 32.71
N ALA A 49 -25.73 -6.46 33.83
CA ALA A 49 -25.36 -5.05 34.00
C ALA A 49 -23.85 -4.79 33.73
N ALA A 50 -23.00 -5.82 33.85
CA ALA A 50 -21.57 -5.72 33.56
C ALA A 50 -21.25 -5.71 32.05
N ASN A 51 -22.20 -6.10 31.20
CA ASN A 51 -22.02 -6.24 29.75
C ASN A 51 -22.66 -5.09 28.95
N VAL A 52 -23.06 -4.01 29.63
CA VAL A 52 -23.63 -2.83 28.98
C VAL A 52 -22.78 -1.60 29.26
N TYR A 53 -22.84 -0.66 28.33
CA TYR A 53 -22.14 0.61 28.45
C TYR A 53 -23.14 1.76 28.53
N PRO A 54 -22.92 2.80 29.34
CA PRO A 54 -23.84 3.94 29.40
C PRO A 54 -23.89 4.69 28.06
N LYS A 55 -25.07 5.11 27.64
CA LYS A 55 -25.26 5.98 26.47
C LYS A 55 -25.52 7.40 26.97
N ASP A 56 -24.80 8.36 26.39
CA ASP A 56 -25.06 9.78 26.62
C ASP A 56 -26.26 10.22 25.77
N PRO A 57 -27.42 10.56 26.37
CA PRO A 57 -28.59 11.04 25.65
C PRO A 57 -28.44 12.49 25.15
N GLU A 58 -27.48 13.24 25.67
CA GLU A 58 -27.21 14.64 25.29
C GLU A 58 -26.11 14.75 24.22
N ALA A 59 -25.57 13.61 23.75
CA ALA A 59 -24.57 13.58 22.71
C ALA A 59 -25.09 14.25 21.41
N PRO A 60 -24.29 15.12 20.76
CA PRO A 60 -24.70 15.76 19.52
C PRO A 60 -25.06 14.74 18.42
N PRO A 61 -26.17 14.93 17.68
CA PRO A 61 -26.57 14.01 16.61
C PRO A 61 -25.51 13.85 15.51
N CYS A 62 -24.77 14.91 15.24
CA CYS A 62 -23.67 14.95 14.26
C CYS A 62 -22.34 14.38 14.79
N GLY A 63 -22.31 13.95 16.06
CA GLY A 63 -21.07 13.61 16.75
C GLY A 63 -20.22 14.84 17.10
N VAL A 64 -19.03 14.56 17.63
CA VAL A 64 -18.04 15.55 18.05
C VAL A 64 -16.77 15.43 17.22
N ASP A 65 -16.16 16.58 16.92
CA ASP A 65 -14.89 16.67 16.20
C ASP A 65 -13.71 16.05 16.97
N ASP A 66 -13.74 16.12 18.31
CA ASP A 66 -12.76 15.49 19.19
C ASP A 66 -13.46 14.59 20.21
N MET A 67 -13.16 13.29 20.15
CA MET A 67 -13.76 12.28 21.02
C MET A 67 -13.36 12.41 22.49
N THR A 68 -12.39 13.26 22.83
CA THR A 68 -12.14 13.63 24.24
C THR A 68 -13.32 14.36 24.88
N LYS A 69 -14.24 14.92 24.07
CA LYS A 69 -15.46 15.59 24.51
C LYS A 69 -16.62 14.62 24.83
N LEU A 70 -16.47 13.33 24.52
CA LEU A 70 -17.50 12.33 24.84
C LEU A 70 -17.59 12.13 26.36
N ALA A 71 -18.81 12.08 26.90
CA ALA A 71 -19.04 11.75 28.30
C ALA A 71 -18.49 10.36 28.66
N TYR A 72 -18.58 9.42 27.72
CA TYR A 72 -18.10 8.05 27.87
C TYR A 72 -17.22 7.63 26.70
N LEU A 73 -15.92 7.45 26.97
CA LEU A 73 -14.94 7.00 25.98
C LEU A 73 -14.77 5.47 26.02
N HIS A 74 -15.84 4.76 25.64
CA HIS A 74 -15.83 3.31 25.43
C HIS A 74 -16.13 2.97 23.96
N GLU A 75 -15.94 1.71 23.58
CA GLU A 75 -16.06 1.24 22.20
C GLU A 75 -17.38 1.66 21.50
N PRO A 76 -18.59 1.46 22.06
CA PRO A 76 -19.82 1.87 21.37
C PRO A 76 -19.93 3.39 21.14
N GLY A 77 -19.44 4.21 22.07
CA GLY A 77 -19.47 5.68 21.93
C GLY A 77 -18.52 6.16 20.84
N VAL A 78 -17.33 5.56 20.77
CA VAL A 78 -16.35 5.83 19.70
C VAL A 78 -16.91 5.42 18.34
N LEU A 79 -17.45 4.21 18.21
CA LEU A 79 -18.01 3.71 16.95
C LEU A 79 -19.21 4.54 16.50
N GLN A 80 -20.11 4.90 17.41
CA GLN A 80 -21.25 5.76 17.10
C GLN A 80 -20.81 7.14 16.61
N ASN A 81 -19.82 7.75 17.28
CA ASN A 81 -19.30 9.06 16.87
C ASN A 81 -18.69 9.02 15.47
N LEU A 82 -17.85 8.02 15.19
CA LEU A 82 -17.25 7.83 13.87
C LEU A 82 -18.32 7.60 12.79
N ARG A 83 -19.36 6.81 13.10
CA ARG A 83 -20.48 6.55 12.19
C ARG A 83 -21.26 7.83 11.86
N CYS A 84 -21.69 8.58 12.87
CA CYS A 84 -22.44 9.83 12.66
C CYS A 84 -21.68 10.80 11.75
N ARG A 85 -20.37 10.96 11.99
CA ARG A 85 -19.51 11.83 11.18
C ARG A 85 -19.35 11.31 9.76
N TYR A 86 -19.06 10.01 9.63
CA TYR A 86 -18.89 9.37 8.34
C TYR A 86 -20.13 9.48 7.44
N ASP A 87 -21.34 9.35 8.01
CA ASP A 87 -22.61 9.48 7.30
C ASP A 87 -22.83 10.88 6.72
N MET A 88 -22.12 11.90 7.22
CA MET A 88 -22.12 13.27 6.69
C MET A 88 -20.90 13.58 5.80
N ASN A 89 -20.10 12.56 5.43
CA ASN A 89 -18.81 12.67 4.75
C ASN A 89 -17.70 13.37 5.56
N GLU A 90 -17.85 13.47 6.89
CA GLU A 90 -16.81 13.93 7.81
C GLU A 90 -15.90 12.75 8.19
N ILE A 91 -14.89 12.49 7.36
CA ILE A 91 -14.06 11.29 7.45
C ILE A 91 -12.91 11.37 8.48
N TYR A 92 -12.70 12.55 9.05
CA TYR A 92 -11.60 12.84 9.96
C TYR A 92 -12.15 13.19 11.34
N THR A 93 -11.55 12.63 12.39
CA THR A 93 -11.99 12.83 13.78
C THR A 93 -10.79 12.84 14.72
N TYR A 94 -10.71 13.79 15.64
CA TYR A 94 -9.69 13.79 16.68
C TYR A 94 -10.02 12.84 17.82
N THR A 95 -8.96 12.34 18.46
CA THR A 95 -9.00 11.79 19.82
C THR A 95 -7.79 12.33 20.56
N GLY A 96 -7.92 13.55 21.07
CA GLY A 96 -6.80 14.35 21.58
C GLY A 96 -5.81 14.62 20.45
N ASN A 97 -4.54 14.22 20.64
CA ASN A 97 -3.47 14.49 19.66
C ASN A 97 -3.43 13.50 18.48
N ILE A 98 -4.38 12.56 18.41
CA ILE A 98 -4.46 11.55 17.35
C ILE A 98 -5.55 11.96 16.37
N LEU A 99 -5.23 11.93 15.07
CA LEU A 99 -6.22 12.06 14.00
C LEU A 99 -6.62 10.68 13.50
N ILE A 100 -7.90 10.34 13.62
CA ILE A 100 -8.52 9.15 13.03
C ILE A 100 -9.04 9.53 11.65
N ALA A 101 -8.77 8.68 10.66
CA ALA A 101 -9.26 8.80 9.29
C ALA A 101 -10.00 7.53 8.89
N VAL A 102 -11.26 7.66 8.49
CA VAL A 102 -12.09 6.55 7.99
C VAL A 102 -12.17 6.65 6.47
N ASN A 103 -11.77 5.60 5.75
CA ASN A 103 -11.71 5.65 4.29
C ASN A 103 -13.12 5.80 3.68
N PRO A 104 -13.42 6.87 2.92
CA PRO A 104 -14.73 7.09 2.31
C PRO A 104 -15.08 6.12 1.17
N PHE A 105 -14.08 5.44 0.57
CA PHE A 105 -14.22 4.70 -0.69
C PHE A 105 -14.80 5.52 -1.86
N GLN A 106 -14.78 6.84 -1.75
CA GLN A 106 -15.17 7.79 -2.78
C GLN A 106 -14.25 9.00 -2.76
N ARG A 107 -14.22 9.77 -3.85
CA ARG A 107 -13.44 11.00 -3.91
C ARG A 107 -14.21 12.12 -3.21
N LEU A 108 -13.53 12.85 -2.31
CA LEU A 108 -14.04 14.06 -1.65
C LEU A 108 -13.12 15.25 -1.99
N PRO A 109 -13.14 15.80 -3.22
CA PRO A 109 -12.15 16.79 -3.67
C PRO A 109 -12.19 18.11 -2.89
N HIS A 110 -13.35 18.46 -2.34
CA HIS A 110 -13.54 19.70 -1.59
C HIS A 110 -12.65 19.76 -0.33
N LEU A 111 -12.32 18.61 0.28
CA LEU A 111 -11.44 18.51 1.45
C LEU A 111 -9.96 18.81 1.15
N TYR A 112 -9.55 18.74 -0.12
CA TYR A 112 -8.13 18.84 -0.51
C TYR A 112 -7.87 19.98 -1.49
N SER A 113 -8.80 20.93 -1.61
CA SER A 113 -8.63 22.09 -2.47
C SER A 113 -7.56 23.05 -1.92
N ASN A 114 -6.97 23.87 -2.79
CA ASN A 114 -6.04 24.93 -2.37
C ASN A 114 -6.69 25.89 -1.37
N HIS A 115 -7.99 26.16 -1.53
CA HIS A 115 -8.76 26.98 -0.58
C HIS A 115 -8.78 26.36 0.82
N MET A 116 -8.96 25.03 0.92
CA MET A 116 -8.91 24.32 2.19
C MET A 116 -7.50 24.42 2.82
N MET A 117 -6.43 24.27 2.02
CA MET A 117 -5.06 24.44 2.53
C MET A 117 -4.83 25.85 3.11
N GLU A 118 -5.33 26.89 2.45
CA GLU A 118 -5.21 28.26 2.95
C GLU A 118 -5.91 28.47 4.29
N GLN A 119 -7.06 27.82 4.52
CA GLN A 119 -7.81 27.94 5.76
C GLN A 119 -7.05 27.38 6.96
N TYR A 120 -6.31 26.28 6.79
CA TYR A 120 -5.58 25.63 7.89
C TYR A 120 -4.22 26.27 8.21
N LYS A 121 -3.74 27.19 7.36
CA LYS A 121 -2.43 27.80 7.49
C LYS A 121 -2.31 28.68 8.73
N GLY A 122 -1.41 28.30 9.64
CA GLY A 122 -1.12 29.05 10.86
C GLY A 122 -2.24 29.01 11.91
N MET A 123 -3.18 28.08 11.76
CA MET A 123 -4.28 27.87 12.70
C MET A 123 -3.85 26.91 13.80
N ALA A 124 -4.23 27.18 15.05
CA ALA A 124 -3.88 26.29 16.15
C ALA A 124 -4.67 24.96 16.06
N LEU A 125 -4.05 23.87 16.52
CA LEU A 125 -4.70 22.56 16.52
C LEU A 125 -5.99 22.60 17.35
N GLY A 126 -7.11 22.25 16.72
CA GLY A 126 -8.44 22.24 17.35
C GLY A 126 -9.28 23.51 17.15
N GLU A 127 -8.73 24.57 16.51
CA GLU A 127 -9.53 25.74 16.11
C GLU A 127 -10.45 25.47 14.92
N LEU A 128 -9.98 24.61 13.99
CA LEU A 128 -10.74 24.15 12.84
C LEU A 128 -11.09 22.67 12.98
N SER A 129 -12.02 22.21 12.12
CA SER A 129 -12.45 20.81 12.07
C SER A 129 -11.27 19.86 11.83
N PRO A 130 -11.39 18.58 12.24
CA PRO A 130 -10.30 17.63 12.15
C PRO A 130 -9.83 17.42 10.71
N HIS A 131 -8.54 17.62 10.46
CA HIS A 131 -8.01 17.49 9.12
C HIS A 131 -6.50 17.15 9.12
N PRO A 132 -5.99 16.43 8.11
CA PRO A 132 -4.55 16.21 7.96
C PRO A 132 -3.75 17.51 7.87
N PHE A 133 -4.32 18.58 7.31
CA PHE A 133 -3.67 19.89 7.21
C PHE A 133 -3.44 20.56 8.58
N ALA A 134 -4.36 20.39 9.53
CA ALA A 134 -4.13 20.86 10.90
C ALA A 134 -2.97 20.12 11.58
N ILE A 135 -2.89 18.80 11.39
CA ILE A 135 -1.75 18.00 11.89
C ILE A 135 -0.46 18.42 11.18
N ALA A 136 -0.53 18.71 9.88
CA ALA A 136 0.59 19.19 9.08
C ALA A 136 1.17 20.51 9.60
N ASP A 137 0.29 21.47 9.83
CA ASP A 137 0.64 22.82 10.26
C ASP A 137 1.22 22.80 11.67
N ALA A 138 0.59 22.04 12.57
CA ALA A 138 1.12 21.77 13.90
C ALA A 138 2.50 21.10 13.84
N ALA A 139 2.68 20.06 13.02
CA ALA A 139 3.95 19.36 12.85
C ALA A 139 5.07 20.28 12.31
N TYR A 140 4.75 21.09 11.30
CA TYR A 140 5.66 22.06 10.71
C TYR A 140 6.04 23.16 11.70
N SER A 141 5.11 23.55 12.56
CA SER A 141 5.32 24.48 13.67
C SER A 141 6.00 23.83 14.89
N GLY A 142 6.25 22.51 14.86
CA GLY A 142 7.03 21.77 15.85
C GLY A 142 6.24 20.92 16.85
N GLU A 143 4.94 20.66 16.65
CA GLU A 143 4.06 20.13 17.71
C GLU A 143 3.66 18.65 17.65
N SER A 144 3.67 17.90 16.53
CA SER A 144 3.42 16.44 16.60
C SER A 144 3.62 15.69 15.28
N GLY A 145 3.83 14.37 15.37
CA GLY A 145 3.88 13.43 14.26
C GLY A 145 2.93 12.24 14.43
N ALA A 146 2.27 11.83 13.34
CA ALA A 146 1.91 10.44 12.98
C ALA A 146 1.07 10.37 11.68
N GLY A 147 1.49 9.54 10.70
CA GLY A 147 0.59 8.56 10.07
C GLY A 147 0.09 8.70 8.59
N LYS A 148 0.75 7.92 7.70
CA LYS A 148 0.25 7.09 6.55
C LYS A 148 -0.19 7.70 5.19
N THR A 149 -0.01 6.88 4.14
CA THR A 149 0.40 7.18 2.75
C THR A 149 -0.46 8.17 1.94
N GLU A 150 -1.79 8.11 1.99
CA GLU A 150 -2.64 9.12 1.29
C GLU A 150 -2.66 10.45 2.05
N SER A 151 -2.75 10.38 3.39
CA SER A 151 -2.53 11.56 4.24
C SER A 151 -1.11 12.10 4.08
N THR A 152 -0.12 11.25 3.78
CA THR A 152 1.26 11.69 3.48
C THR A 152 1.32 12.45 2.15
N LYS A 153 0.58 12.04 1.09
CA LYS A 153 0.51 12.82 -0.16
C LYS A 153 -0.11 14.20 0.09
N MET A 154 -1.19 14.26 0.85
CA MET A 154 -1.86 15.52 1.19
C MET A 154 -0.99 16.39 2.11
N LEU A 155 -0.31 15.79 3.08
CA LEU A 155 0.70 16.44 3.92
C LEU A 155 1.84 17.01 3.07
N MET A 156 2.36 16.24 2.11
CA MET A 156 3.40 16.67 1.19
C MET A 156 2.91 17.83 0.30
N HIS A 157 1.69 17.76 -0.24
CA HIS A 157 1.09 18.87 -0.99
C HIS A 157 0.95 20.13 -0.14
N TYR A 158 0.50 19.99 1.10
CA TYR A 158 0.37 21.10 2.04
C TYR A 158 1.73 21.70 2.43
N LEU A 159 2.72 20.88 2.76
CA LEU A 159 4.07 21.32 3.09
C LEU A 159 4.77 21.95 1.88
N ALA A 160 4.54 21.43 0.67
CA ALA A 160 5.00 22.04 -0.58
C ALA A 160 4.34 23.40 -0.84
N TYR A 161 3.03 23.51 -0.59
CA TYR A 161 2.29 24.77 -0.66
C TYR A 161 2.85 25.80 0.34
N MET A 162 3.08 25.37 1.59
CA MET A 162 3.66 26.19 2.66
C MET A 162 5.10 26.63 2.36
N GLY A 163 5.90 25.79 1.71
CA GLY A 163 7.28 26.08 1.29
C GLY A 163 7.42 27.19 0.24
N GLY A 164 6.31 27.67 -0.34
CA GLY A 164 6.25 28.94 -1.06
C GLY A 164 6.73 28.91 -2.52
N ARG A 165 6.48 27.81 -3.25
CA ARG A 165 6.57 27.81 -4.72
C ARG A 165 5.20 27.58 -5.35
N ALA A 166 4.50 28.68 -5.61
CA ALA A 166 3.47 28.69 -6.64
C ALA A 166 4.17 28.47 -8.00
N ALA A 167 3.87 27.35 -8.65
CA ALA A 167 4.08 27.08 -10.07
C ALA A 167 5.31 27.79 -10.69
N VAL A 168 6.52 27.28 -10.44
CA VAL A 168 7.66 27.58 -11.30
C VAL A 168 7.91 26.34 -12.14
N GLU A 169 7.80 26.48 -13.47
CA GLU A 169 8.18 25.46 -14.44
C GLU A 169 9.62 24.98 -14.17
N GLY A 170 9.75 23.76 -13.65
CA GLY A 170 11.04 23.15 -13.37
C GLY A 170 10.97 22.17 -12.21
N ARG A 171 11.78 21.11 -12.30
CA ARG A 171 11.94 19.97 -11.37
C ARG A 171 12.25 20.40 -9.93
N SER A 172 11.25 20.94 -9.23
CA SER A 172 11.35 21.31 -7.81
C SER A 172 11.54 20.05 -6.95
N VAL A 173 12.14 20.20 -5.76
CA VAL A 173 12.35 19.04 -4.86
C VAL A 173 11.00 18.45 -4.47
N GLU A 174 10.02 19.31 -4.25
CA GLU A 174 8.63 18.99 -3.94
C GLU A 174 7.99 18.16 -5.05
N GLN A 175 8.12 18.60 -6.30
CA GLN A 175 7.58 17.86 -7.44
C GLN A 175 8.28 16.51 -7.61
N LYS A 176 9.61 16.43 -7.44
CA LYS A 176 10.34 15.16 -7.50
C LYS A 176 9.87 14.18 -6.41
N VAL A 177 9.60 14.67 -5.20
CA VAL A 177 9.09 13.84 -4.11
C VAL A 177 7.68 13.34 -4.42
N LEU A 178 6.80 14.20 -4.94
CA LEU A 178 5.45 13.81 -5.32
C LEU A 178 5.46 12.77 -6.47
N GLU A 179 6.28 13.00 -7.49
CA GLU A 179 6.43 12.11 -8.65
C GLU A 179 7.20 10.82 -8.34
N SER A 180 7.93 10.75 -7.23
CA SER A 180 8.52 9.48 -6.77
C SER A 180 7.45 8.45 -6.38
N ASN A 181 6.25 8.89 -5.98
CA ASN A 181 5.19 7.99 -5.55
C ASN A 181 4.66 7.12 -6.69
N PRO A 182 4.23 7.67 -7.86
CA PRO A 182 3.86 6.85 -9.02
C PRO A 182 4.91 5.79 -9.38
N VAL A 183 6.20 6.13 -9.29
CA VAL A 183 7.29 5.17 -9.56
C VAL A 183 7.31 4.06 -8.52
N LEU A 184 7.33 4.39 -7.22
CA LEU A 184 7.36 3.38 -6.16
C LEU A 184 6.06 2.57 -6.09
N GLU A 185 4.91 3.14 -6.43
CA GLU A 185 3.64 2.43 -6.49
C GLU A 185 3.62 1.42 -7.66
N ALA A 186 4.12 1.80 -8.84
CA ALA A 186 4.21 0.88 -9.97
C ALA A 186 5.04 -0.38 -9.65
N PHE A 187 6.15 -0.22 -8.92
CA PHE A 187 7.09 -1.32 -8.62
C PHE A 187 6.90 -1.94 -7.23
N GLY A 188 6.14 -1.31 -6.34
CA GLY A 188 6.00 -1.72 -4.95
C GLY A 188 4.56 -2.00 -4.50
N ASN A 189 3.57 -1.66 -5.31
CA ASN A 189 2.18 -1.96 -5.02
C ASN A 189 1.64 -3.07 -5.92
N ALA A 190 0.60 -3.74 -5.41
CA ALA A 190 -0.14 -4.77 -6.14
C ALA A 190 -1.58 -4.84 -5.65
N LYS A 191 -2.43 -5.47 -6.45
CA LYS A 191 -3.79 -5.84 -6.04
C LYS A 191 -3.74 -7.00 -5.05
N THR A 192 -4.46 -6.86 -3.94
CA THR A 192 -4.70 -7.91 -2.94
C THR A 192 -6.20 -8.11 -2.74
N LEU A 193 -6.61 -9.09 -1.94
CA LEU A 193 -8.02 -9.27 -1.55
C LEU A 193 -8.66 -8.04 -0.91
N ARG A 194 -7.88 -7.19 -0.23
CA ARG A 194 -8.39 -6.07 0.57
C ARG A 194 -8.24 -4.70 -0.09
N ASN A 195 -7.32 -4.57 -1.04
CA ASN A 195 -6.98 -3.29 -1.65
C ASN A 195 -6.38 -3.51 -3.05
N ASN A 196 -6.91 -2.80 -4.04
CA ASN A 196 -6.46 -2.84 -5.43
C ASN A 196 -5.07 -2.21 -5.66
N ASN A 197 -4.63 -1.31 -4.78
CA ASN A 197 -3.33 -0.64 -4.82
C ASN A 197 -2.62 -0.81 -3.46
N SER A 198 -2.48 -2.04 -2.98
CA SER A 198 -1.83 -2.34 -1.69
C SER A 198 -0.33 -2.15 -1.80
N SER A 199 0.25 -1.27 -0.99
CA SER A 199 1.71 -1.26 -0.80
C SER A 199 2.20 -2.58 -0.22
N ARG A 200 3.18 -3.18 -0.90
CA ARG A 200 3.84 -4.43 -0.50
C ARG A 200 5.24 -4.16 0.05
N PHE A 201 5.45 -2.94 0.53
CA PHE A 201 6.64 -2.46 1.21
C PHE A 201 6.21 -1.35 2.19
N GLY A 202 6.99 -1.15 3.26
CA GLY A 202 6.91 0.02 4.13
C GLY A 202 7.73 1.16 3.58
N LYS A 203 7.27 2.40 3.76
CA LYS A 203 7.97 3.60 3.31
C LYS A 203 8.08 4.62 4.45
N PHE A 204 9.27 5.17 4.64
CA PHE A 204 9.53 6.35 5.47
C PHE A 204 10.02 7.46 4.56
N VAL A 205 9.33 8.60 4.58
CA VAL A 205 9.69 9.79 3.81
C VAL A 205 10.16 10.85 4.78
N GLU A 206 11.41 11.27 4.62
CA GLU A 206 12.02 12.37 5.33
C GLU A 206 11.97 13.61 4.43
N LEU A 207 11.35 14.69 4.91
CA LEU A 207 11.40 16.00 4.27
C LEU A 207 12.36 16.89 5.05
N GLN A 208 13.28 17.52 4.34
CA GLN A 208 14.32 18.35 4.93
C GLN A 208 14.01 19.81 4.65
N PHE A 209 14.09 20.63 5.70
CA PHE A 209 13.84 22.06 5.63
C PHE A 209 15.10 22.83 6.01
N ASN A 210 15.33 23.98 5.36
CA ASN A 210 16.39 24.90 5.74
C ASN A 210 15.96 25.82 6.91
N ASP A 211 16.88 26.63 7.41
CA ASP A 211 16.66 27.57 8.52
C ASP A 211 15.55 28.61 8.27
N LYS A 212 15.07 28.73 7.01
CA LYS A 212 13.96 29.61 6.63
C LYS A 212 12.63 28.85 6.49
N GLY A 213 12.58 27.58 6.89
CA GLY A 213 11.40 26.71 6.79
C GLY A 213 11.08 26.24 5.36
N LYS A 214 11.99 26.42 4.40
CA LYS A 214 11.75 25.96 3.02
C LYS A 214 12.29 24.56 2.80
N ILE A 215 11.57 23.77 2.01
CA ILE A 215 12.02 22.43 1.60
C ILE A 215 13.36 22.56 0.87
N SER A 216 14.38 21.89 1.39
CA SER A 216 15.74 21.86 0.85
C SER A 216 16.14 20.49 0.33
N GLY A 217 15.43 19.43 0.72
CA GLY A 217 15.76 18.06 0.35
C GLY A 217 14.67 17.08 0.79
N ALA A 218 14.82 15.85 0.35
CA ALA A 218 14.00 14.73 0.82
C ALA A 218 14.77 13.42 0.69
N ALA A 219 14.44 12.46 1.55
CA ALA A 219 14.98 11.11 1.49
C ALA A 219 13.84 10.10 1.67
N ILE A 220 13.89 9.01 0.92
CA ILE A 220 12.93 7.91 1.05
C ILE A 220 13.70 6.68 1.51
N ARG A 221 13.17 6.01 2.54
CA ARG A 221 13.67 4.72 3.01
C ARG A 221 12.57 3.70 2.91
N THR A 222 12.87 2.57 2.29
CA THR A 222 11.91 1.48 2.12
C THR A 222 12.26 0.30 3.01
N TYR A 223 11.24 -0.45 3.40
CA TYR A 223 11.37 -1.59 4.30
C TYR A 223 10.53 -2.75 3.79
N LEU A 224 11.06 -3.97 3.92
CA LEU A 224 10.28 -5.21 3.80
C LEU A 224 9.46 -5.33 2.51
N LEU A 225 10.09 -5.11 1.34
CA LEU A 225 9.48 -5.46 0.06
C LEU A 225 9.10 -6.95 0.05
N GLU A 226 7.85 -7.27 -0.29
CA GLU A 226 7.36 -8.64 -0.40
C GLU A 226 7.93 -9.32 -1.65
N ARG A 227 9.17 -9.78 -1.56
CA ARG A 227 9.88 -10.41 -2.67
C ARG A 227 9.17 -11.67 -3.20
N SER A 228 8.52 -12.44 -2.34
CA SER A 228 7.81 -13.67 -2.73
C SER A 228 6.75 -13.43 -3.81
N ARG A 229 6.10 -12.26 -3.81
CA ARG A 229 5.04 -11.91 -4.77
C ARG A 229 5.49 -11.96 -6.22
N VAL A 230 6.79 -11.70 -6.48
CA VAL A 230 7.36 -11.73 -7.84
C VAL A 230 7.11 -13.08 -8.50
N CYS A 231 7.24 -14.18 -7.75
CA CYS A 231 7.18 -15.54 -8.32
C CYS A 231 5.90 -16.29 -7.93
N GLN A 232 5.18 -15.82 -6.90
CA GLN A 232 4.01 -16.49 -6.34
C GLN A 232 2.88 -15.50 -6.12
N VAL A 233 1.75 -15.72 -6.78
CA VAL A 233 0.54 -14.89 -6.66
C VAL A 233 -0.65 -15.78 -6.30
N SER A 234 -1.43 -15.37 -5.30
CA SER A 234 -2.67 -16.07 -4.93
C SER A 234 -3.85 -15.54 -5.76
N ASP A 235 -4.78 -16.39 -6.15
CA ASP A 235 -6.03 -15.94 -6.80
C ASP A 235 -7.00 -15.36 -5.75
N PRO A 236 -7.64 -14.19 -5.96
CA PRO A 236 -7.67 -13.31 -7.14
C PRO A 236 -6.79 -12.04 -7.03
N GLU A 237 -5.56 -12.17 -6.51
CA GLU A 237 -4.57 -11.09 -6.41
C GLU A 237 -3.77 -10.88 -7.71
N ARG A 238 -3.02 -9.77 -7.80
CA ARG A 238 -2.06 -9.52 -8.88
C ARG A 238 -0.62 -9.55 -8.37
N ASN A 239 0.31 -9.71 -9.31
CA ASN A 239 1.70 -9.33 -9.13
C ASN A 239 1.85 -7.78 -9.10
N TYR A 240 3.08 -7.27 -8.98
CA TYR A 240 3.34 -5.83 -9.01
C TYR A 240 2.83 -5.16 -10.30
N HIS A 241 2.34 -3.93 -10.19
CA HIS A 241 1.67 -3.25 -11.30
C HIS A 241 2.56 -3.09 -12.54
N CYS A 242 3.87 -2.86 -12.35
CA CYS A 242 4.84 -2.66 -13.43
C CYS A 242 4.84 -3.80 -14.47
N PHE A 243 4.56 -5.04 -14.05
CA PHE A 243 4.52 -6.17 -14.98
C PHE A 243 3.33 -6.08 -15.95
N TYR A 244 2.15 -5.71 -15.44
CA TYR A 244 0.95 -5.57 -16.25
C TYR A 244 0.99 -4.32 -17.11
N MET A 245 1.51 -3.21 -16.55
CA MET A 245 1.82 -1.98 -17.28
C MET A 245 2.73 -2.27 -18.48
N LEU A 246 3.79 -3.07 -18.28
CA LEU A 246 4.73 -3.40 -19.35
C LEU A 246 4.12 -4.32 -20.41
N CYS A 247 3.27 -5.29 -20.03
CA CYS A 247 2.49 -6.09 -20.98
C CYS A 247 1.42 -5.29 -21.75
N ALA A 248 1.04 -4.10 -21.25
CA ALA A 248 0.08 -3.18 -21.87
C ALA A 248 0.76 -1.95 -22.49
N ALA A 249 2.08 -1.94 -22.58
CA ALA A 249 2.87 -0.83 -23.14
C ALA A 249 2.59 -0.63 -24.65
N PRO A 250 3.05 0.48 -25.25
CA PRO A 250 2.99 0.66 -26.70
C PRO A 250 3.65 -0.50 -27.45
N ALA A 251 3.17 -0.80 -28.67
CA ALA A 251 3.61 -1.96 -29.45
C ALA A 251 5.13 -1.98 -29.68
N GLU A 252 5.77 -0.82 -29.84
CA GLU A 252 7.22 -0.69 -29.98
C GLU A 252 7.96 -1.22 -28.74
N ASP A 253 7.50 -0.87 -27.54
CA ASP A 253 8.09 -1.36 -26.28
C ASP A 253 7.80 -2.86 -26.09
N ILE A 254 6.59 -3.32 -26.41
CA ILE A 254 6.25 -4.76 -26.34
C ILE A 254 7.17 -5.58 -27.25
N GLU A 255 7.37 -5.14 -28.49
CA GLU A 255 8.25 -5.81 -29.45
C GLU A 255 9.72 -5.76 -29.00
N LYS A 256 10.17 -4.58 -28.55
CA LYS A 256 11.54 -4.36 -28.05
C LYS A 256 11.88 -5.28 -26.88
N TYR A 257 10.97 -5.45 -25.93
CA TYR A 257 11.17 -6.31 -24.77
C TYR A 257 10.71 -7.76 -25.00
N LYS A 258 10.28 -8.11 -26.22
CA LYS A 258 9.82 -9.45 -26.62
C LYS A 258 8.65 -9.98 -25.78
N LEU A 259 7.76 -9.09 -25.38
CA LEU A 259 6.62 -9.39 -24.54
C LEU A 259 5.37 -9.72 -25.33
N GLY A 260 4.34 -10.14 -24.61
CA GLY A 260 3.00 -10.41 -25.15
C GLY A 260 1.94 -10.24 -24.07
N ASN A 261 0.79 -10.87 -24.26
CA ASN A 261 -0.30 -10.82 -23.27
C ASN A 261 0.17 -11.33 -21.91
N ALA A 262 -0.22 -10.66 -20.82
CA ALA A 262 0.13 -11.04 -19.45
C ALA A 262 -0.18 -12.52 -19.13
N ARG A 263 -1.22 -13.09 -19.74
CA ARG A 263 -1.61 -14.51 -19.59
C ARG A 263 -0.55 -15.52 -20.03
N LEU A 264 0.39 -15.09 -20.88
CA LEU A 264 1.47 -15.93 -21.40
C LEU A 264 2.63 -16.10 -20.42
N PHE A 265 2.67 -15.32 -19.33
CA PHE A 265 3.76 -15.34 -18.37
C PHE A 265 3.37 -16.03 -17.07
N HIS A 266 4.13 -17.04 -16.68
CA HIS A 266 3.91 -17.87 -15.50
C HIS A 266 3.80 -17.06 -14.20
N TYR A 267 4.57 -15.97 -14.07
CA TYR A 267 4.51 -15.10 -12.89
C TYR A 267 3.27 -14.18 -12.86
N LEU A 268 2.48 -14.12 -13.93
CA LEU A 268 1.27 -13.30 -14.03
C LEU A 268 -0.01 -14.13 -14.19
N ASN A 269 0.09 -15.41 -14.56
CA ASN A 269 -1.06 -16.27 -14.87
C ASN A 269 -1.45 -17.27 -13.77
N GLN A 270 -0.85 -17.16 -12.58
CA GLN A 270 -1.23 -17.94 -11.39
C GLN A 270 -2.57 -17.47 -10.77
N SER A 271 -3.03 -16.28 -11.14
CA SER A 271 -4.36 -15.75 -10.82
C SER A 271 -5.15 -15.47 -12.11
N ASN A 272 -6.47 -15.48 -11.99
CA ASN A 272 -7.39 -15.07 -13.05
C ASN A 272 -7.61 -13.55 -13.10
N CYS A 273 -6.94 -12.77 -12.24
CA CYS A 273 -7.06 -11.31 -12.23
C CYS A 273 -5.93 -10.64 -13.04
N TYR A 274 -6.29 -10.11 -14.21
CA TYR A 274 -5.38 -9.37 -15.09
C TYR A 274 -5.68 -7.87 -15.12
N GLU A 275 -6.95 -7.52 -15.00
CA GLU A 275 -7.45 -6.14 -15.10
C GLU A 275 -8.00 -5.66 -13.75
N LEU A 276 -7.96 -4.34 -13.55
CA LEU A 276 -8.50 -3.67 -12.37
C LEU A 276 -9.59 -2.70 -12.81
N ASP A 277 -10.70 -2.69 -12.08
CA ASP A 277 -11.81 -1.78 -12.39
C ASP A 277 -11.36 -0.31 -12.30
N GLY A 278 -11.66 0.45 -13.35
CA GLY A 278 -11.28 1.87 -13.46
C GLY A 278 -9.80 2.17 -13.68
N VAL A 279 -8.93 1.17 -13.90
CA VAL A 279 -7.50 1.36 -14.14
C VAL A 279 -7.12 0.87 -15.53
N ASP A 280 -6.36 1.71 -16.25
CA ASP A 280 -5.84 1.43 -17.58
C ASP A 280 -4.32 1.27 -17.51
N ASP A 281 -3.84 0.02 -17.43
CA ASP A 281 -2.41 -0.29 -17.26
C ASP A 281 -1.53 0.35 -18.35
N SER A 282 -2.07 0.62 -19.55
CA SER A 282 -1.34 1.30 -20.64
C SER A 282 -1.12 2.78 -20.35
N LYS A 283 -2.12 3.46 -19.78
CA LYS A 283 -2.00 4.86 -19.35
C LYS A 283 -1.13 4.99 -18.12
N GLU A 284 -1.25 4.04 -17.19
CA GLU A 284 -0.39 3.99 -16.01
C GLU A 284 1.07 3.80 -16.41
N TYR A 285 1.39 2.93 -17.37
CA TYR A 285 2.74 2.79 -17.93
C TYR A 285 3.31 4.14 -18.39
N LEU A 286 2.58 4.87 -19.23
CA LEU A 286 2.99 6.18 -19.74
C LEU A 286 3.12 7.22 -18.61
N SER A 287 2.26 7.13 -17.59
CA SER A 287 2.32 8.00 -16.41
C SER A 287 3.58 7.73 -15.58
N THR A 288 3.90 6.47 -15.33
CA THR A 288 5.11 6.05 -14.63
C THR A 288 6.36 6.50 -15.38
N ARG A 289 6.41 6.39 -16.71
CA ARG A 289 7.54 6.90 -17.50
C ARG A 289 7.73 8.40 -17.36
N ARG A 290 6.65 9.18 -17.44
CA ARG A 290 6.71 10.63 -17.20
C ARG A 290 7.18 10.96 -15.79
N ALA A 291 6.72 10.22 -14.79
CA ALA A 291 7.16 10.39 -13.41
C ALA A 291 8.68 10.11 -13.25
N MET A 292 9.18 9.05 -13.90
CA MET A 292 10.62 8.75 -13.97
C MET A 292 11.43 9.91 -14.57
N ASP A 293 10.95 10.54 -15.66
CA ASP A 293 11.59 11.71 -16.27
C ASP A 293 11.69 12.92 -15.31
N VAL A 294 10.66 13.13 -14.50
CA VAL A 294 10.59 14.24 -13.53
C VAL A 294 11.55 14.01 -12.36
N VAL A 295 11.59 12.78 -11.83
CA VAL A 295 12.52 12.38 -10.76
C VAL A 295 13.97 12.47 -11.24
N GLY A 296 14.21 12.24 -12.53
CA GLY A 296 15.50 12.42 -13.19
C GLY A 296 16.14 11.14 -13.69
N ILE A 297 15.36 10.07 -13.83
CA ILE A 297 15.79 8.80 -14.42
C ILE A 297 15.79 8.98 -15.94
N SER A 298 16.97 8.86 -16.56
CA SER A 298 17.15 9.05 -18.00
C SER A 298 16.42 7.99 -18.83
N SER A 299 16.21 8.27 -20.12
CA SER A 299 15.57 7.31 -21.03
C SER A 299 16.32 5.97 -21.10
N ASP A 300 17.66 6.00 -21.05
CA ASP A 300 18.49 4.79 -21.08
C ASP A 300 18.35 3.96 -19.80
N GLU A 301 18.24 4.63 -18.65
CA GLU A 301 17.97 3.99 -17.36
C GLU A 301 16.55 3.44 -17.30
N GLN A 302 15.55 4.17 -17.79
CA GLN A 302 14.16 3.68 -17.92
C GLN A 302 14.12 2.40 -18.76
N ASP A 303 14.80 2.41 -19.89
CA ASP A 303 14.93 1.25 -20.75
C ASP A 303 15.63 0.08 -20.04
N ALA A 304 16.68 0.35 -19.25
CA ALA A 304 17.35 -0.66 -18.45
C ALA A 304 16.44 -1.27 -17.37
N ILE A 305 15.65 -0.44 -16.68
CA ILE A 305 14.65 -0.86 -15.69
C ILE A 305 13.63 -1.80 -16.33
N PHE A 306 13.02 -1.40 -17.46
CA PHE A 306 12.00 -2.21 -18.11
C PHE A 306 12.57 -3.48 -18.76
N ARG A 307 13.82 -3.47 -19.25
CA ARG A 307 14.53 -4.70 -19.64
C ARG A 307 14.64 -5.69 -18.50
N VAL A 308 14.98 -5.24 -17.28
CA VAL A 308 15.07 -6.11 -16.10
C VAL A 308 13.69 -6.69 -15.74
N VAL A 309 12.65 -5.86 -15.76
CA VAL A 309 11.26 -6.31 -15.52
C VAL A 309 10.84 -7.37 -16.55
N ALA A 310 11.11 -7.13 -17.84
CA ALA A 310 10.82 -8.09 -18.90
C ALA A 310 11.61 -9.38 -18.74
N ALA A 311 12.90 -9.30 -18.42
CA ALA A 311 13.75 -10.48 -18.19
C ALA A 311 13.19 -11.36 -17.08
N ILE A 312 12.66 -10.77 -16.00
CA ILE A 312 12.01 -11.51 -14.91
C ILE A 312 10.77 -12.28 -15.40
N LEU A 313 9.97 -11.69 -16.29
CA LEU A 313 8.83 -12.39 -16.89
C LEU A 313 9.27 -13.57 -17.75
N HIS A 314 10.31 -13.39 -18.58
CA HIS A 314 10.87 -14.50 -19.37
C HIS A 314 11.49 -15.58 -18.49
N LEU A 315 12.19 -15.22 -17.40
CA LEU A 315 12.71 -16.18 -16.43
C LEU A 315 11.59 -17.08 -15.92
N GLY A 316 10.45 -16.53 -15.52
CA GLY A 316 9.32 -17.29 -14.97
C GLY A 316 8.78 -18.40 -15.90
N ASN A 317 8.96 -18.25 -17.22
CA ASN A 317 8.52 -19.22 -18.22
C ASN A 317 9.54 -20.33 -18.52
N ILE A 318 10.73 -20.31 -17.92
CA ILE A 318 11.72 -21.37 -18.10
C ILE A 318 11.28 -22.57 -17.26
N GLU A 319 10.85 -23.64 -17.92
CA GLU A 319 10.58 -24.93 -17.30
C GLU A 319 11.81 -25.86 -17.41
N PHE A 320 11.98 -26.73 -16.43
CA PHE A 320 13.13 -27.64 -16.36
C PHE A 320 12.68 -29.11 -16.44
N ALA A 321 13.49 -29.94 -17.09
CA ALA A 321 13.32 -31.39 -17.16
C ALA A 321 14.62 -32.12 -16.82
N LYS A 322 14.53 -33.41 -16.48
CA LYS A 322 15.71 -34.26 -16.23
C LYS A 322 16.48 -34.53 -17.52
N VAL A 323 17.80 -34.60 -17.42
CA VAL A 323 18.69 -35.04 -18.50
C VAL A 323 18.82 -36.58 -18.45
N SER A 324 18.05 -37.30 -19.27
CA SER A 324 18.11 -38.76 -19.38
C SER A 324 18.15 -39.47 -18.01
N ASP A 325 19.10 -40.40 -17.77
CA ASP A 325 19.28 -41.15 -16.52
C ASP A 325 20.03 -40.36 -15.41
N SER A 326 20.26 -39.06 -15.60
CA SER A 326 20.89 -38.18 -14.61
C SER A 326 19.83 -37.43 -13.79
N ASP A 327 20.17 -37.10 -12.54
CA ASP A 327 19.41 -36.12 -11.75
C ASP A 327 19.72 -34.66 -12.15
N ALA A 328 20.54 -34.42 -13.18
CA ALA A 328 20.77 -33.09 -13.72
C ALA A 328 19.53 -32.53 -14.44
N SER A 329 19.35 -31.22 -14.34
CA SER A 329 18.30 -30.47 -15.02
C SER A 329 18.82 -29.78 -16.28
N GLN A 330 17.91 -29.58 -17.23
CA GLN A 330 18.07 -28.74 -18.43
C GLN A 330 16.74 -28.05 -18.75
N PRO A 331 16.73 -26.97 -19.56
CA PRO A 331 15.50 -26.42 -20.12
C PRO A 331 14.66 -27.52 -20.78
N LYS A 332 13.37 -27.57 -20.45
CA LYS A 332 12.45 -28.66 -20.80
C LYS A 332 12.24 -28.83 -22.30
N ASP A 333 12.10 -27.73 -23.03
CA ASP A 333 11.73 -27.66 -24.43
C ASP A 333 12.30 -26.41 -25.12
N ASP A 334 12.08 -26.29 -26.43
CA ASP A 334 12.54 -25.15 -27.23
C ASP A 334 11.92 -23.82 -26.78
N GLN A 335 10.71 -23.86 -26.22
CA GLN A 335 10.06 -22.68 -25.66
C GLN A 335 10.82 -22.18 -24.42
N SER A 336 11.16 -23.08 -23.50
CA SER A 336 11.97 -22.78 -22.31
C SER A 336 13.36 -22.26 -22.69
N ARG A 337 13.99 -22.83 -23.72
CA ARG A 337 15.27 -22.34 -24.27
C ARG A 337 15.15 -20.94 -24.87
N SER A 338 14.07 -20.66 -25.60
CA SER A 338 13.81 -19.34 -26.18
C SER A 338 13.60 -18.27 -25.09
N HIS A 339 12.89 -18.60 -24.01
CA HIS A 339 12.74 -17.72 -22.84
C HIS A 339 14.07 -17.50 -22.10
N LEU A 340 14.88 -18.55 -21.91
CA LEU A 340 16.22 -18.44 -21.33
C LEU A 340 17.11 -17.51 -22.14
N LYS A 341 17.17 -17.72 -23.46
CA LYS A 341 17.94 -16.87 -24.38
C LYS A 341 17.46 -15.42 -24.33
N THR A 342 16.15 -15.21 -24.36
CA THR A 342 15.57 -13.86 -24.27
C THR A 342 15.89 -13.19 -22.94
N ALA A 343 15.80 -13.91 -21.82
CA ALA A 343 16.18 -13.36 -20.51
C ALA A 343 17.67 -12.99 -20.45
N ALA A 344 18.55 -13.83 -21.00
CA ALA A 344 19.99 -13.54 -21.09
C ALA A 344 20.28 -12.31 -21.97
N GLU A 345 19.60 -12.21 -23.11
CA GLU A 345 19.68 -11.04 -23.99
C GLU A 345 19.18 -9.77 -23.30
N LEU A 346 18.02 -9.78 -22.62
CA LEU A 346 17.48 -8.58 -21.97
C LEU A 346 18.33 -8.09 -20.80
N LEU A 347 19.01 -9.01 -20.09
CA LEU A 347 20.00 -8.67 -19.06
C LEU A 347 21.34 -8.20 -19.66
N MET A 348 21.32 -7.67 -20.90
CA MET A 348 22.44 -7.24 -21.74
C MET A 348 23.68 -6.86 -20.91
N GLN A 349 24.74 -7.66 -21.09
CA GLN A 349 26.10 -7.55 -20.53
C GLN A 349 26.46 -8.42 -19.30
N VAL A 350 25.53 -9.13 -18.66
CA VAL A 350 25.86 -9.90 -17.45
C VAL A 350 26.02 -11.42 -17.66
N CYS A 351 25.31 -12.03 -18.63
CA CYS A 351 25.34 -13.48 -18.80
C CYS A 351 25.32 -13.88 -20.27
N ASN A 352 26.27 -14.73 -20.69
CA ASN A 352 26.03 -15.57 -21.86
C ASN A 352 24.93 -16.60 -21.51
N GLU A 353 24.15 -17.04 -22.50
CA GLU A 353 23.03 -17.98 -22.32
C GLU A 353 23.44 -19.20 -21.48
N GLN A 354 24.61 -19.77 -21.76
CA GLN A 354 25.14 -20.92 -21.03
C GLN A 354 25.45 -20.62 -19.56
N SER A 355 25.92 -19.42 -19.24
CA SER A 355 26.24 -19.00 -17.87
C SER A 355 24.96 -18.78 -17.07
N LEU A 356 23.92 -18.24 -17.71
CA LEU A 356 22.61 -18.14 -17.09
C LEU A 356 22.06 -19.55 -16.82
N GLU A 357 22.07 -20.45 -17.82
CA GLU A 357 21.65 -21.84 -17.64
C GLU A 357 22.42 -22.52 -16.50
N ASP A 358 23.75 -22.42 -16.51
CA ASP A 358 24.62 -23.00 -15.49
C ASP A 358 24.31 -22.43 -14.10
N SER A 359 24.00 -21.14 -13.98
CA SER A 359 23.64 -20.53 -12.69
C SER A 359 22.29 -21.02 -12.16
N LEU A 360 21.37 -21.39 -13.05
CA LEU A 360 20.04 -21.90 -12.70
C LEU A 360 20.07 -23.40 -12.39
N CYS A 361 20.83 -24.17 -13.17
CA CYS A 361 20.85 -25.63 -13.14
C CYS A 361 22.02 -26.22 -12.33
N LYS A 362 23.00 -25.43 -11.90
CA LYS A 362 24.17 -25.91 -11.14
C LYS A 362 24.39 -25.07 -9.89
N ARG A 363 24.86 -25.74 -8.83
CA ARG A 363 25.28 -25.09 -7.58
C ARG A 363 26.79 -25.26 -7.42
N VAL A 364 27.47 -24.12 -7.29
CA VAL A 364 28.89 -24.08 -6.97
C VAL A 364 29.06 -24.02 -5.45
N MET A 365 29.88 -24.90 -4.90
CA MET A 365 30.25 -24.95 -3.49
C MET A 365 31.76 -24.83 -3.36
N PHE A 366 32.22 -23.96 -2.47
CA PHE A 366 33.63 -23.82 -2.14
C PHE A 366 33.92 -24.60 -0.87
N THR A 367 34.80 -25.59 -0.95
CA THR A 367 35.41 -26.24 0.21
C THR A 367 36.76 -25.58 0.49
N ARG A 368 37.46 -25.98 1.56
CA ARG A 368 38.77 -25.38 1.91
C ARG A 368 39.81 -25.54 0.81
N ASP A 369 39.70 -26.58 -0.01
CA ASP A 369 40.73 -26.96 -0.99
C ASP A 369 40.23 -26.98 -2.44
N GLU A 370 38.92 -27.01 -2.72
CA GLU A 370 38.40 -27.17 -4.09
C GLU A 370 37.04 -26.47 -4.36
N LYS A 371 36.81 -26.17 -5.64
CA LYS A 371 35.52 -25.69 -6.18
C LYS A 371 34.72 -26.88 -6.72
N ILE A 372 33.67 -27.29 -6.00
CA ILE A 372 32.80 -28.39 -6.40
C ILE A 372 31.56 -27.83 -7.09
N THR A 373 31.27 -28.28 -8.32
CA THR A 373 30.04 -27.91 -9.04
C THR A 373 29.11 -29.11 -9.07
N LYS A 374 27.90 -28.96 -8.51
CA LYS A 374 26.88 -30.00 -8.48
C LYS A 374 25.68 -29.59 -9.34
N SER A 375 25.25 -30.46 -10.24
CA SER A 375 24.00 -30.27 -11.00
C SER A 375 22.79 -30.37 -10.07
N LEU A 376 21.80 -29.52 -10.31
CA LEU A 376 20.52 -29.47 -9.60
C LEU A 376 19.49 -30.31 -10.35
N ASP A 377 18.57 -30.92 -9.60
CA ASP A 377 17.37 -31.52 -10.18
C ASP A 377 16.39 -30.42 -10.67
N PRO A 378 15.37 -30.78 -11.48
CA PRO A 378 14.45 -29.79 -12.05
C PRO A 378 13.70 -28.94 -11.01
N VAL A 379 13.38 -29.51 -9.85
CA VAL A 379 12.66 -28.78 -8.79
C VAL A 379 13.60 -27.77 -8.15
N ALA A 380 14.84 -28.18 -7.83
CA ALA A 380 15.86 -27.31 -7.31
C ALA A 380 16.26 -26.19 -8.30
N ALA A 381 16.28 -26.47 -9.61
CA ALA A 381 16.52 -25.48 -10.64
C ALA A 381 15.39 -24.44 -10.74
N ALA A 382 14.13 -24.85 -10.63
CA ALA A 382 12.99 -23.94 -10.56
C ALA A 382 13.05 -23.03 -9.31
N ILE A 383 13.44 -23.59 -8.15
CA ILE A 383 13.67 -22.81 -6.93
C ILE A 383 14.83 -21.82 -7.12
N SER A 384 15.90 -22.22 -7.80
CA SER A 384 17.05 -21.35 -8.12
C SER A 384 16.64 -20.17 -9.01
N ARG A 385 15.86 -20.44 -10.07
CA ARG A 385 15.25 -19.44 -10.96
C ARG A 385 14.39 -18.44 -10.18
N ASP A 386 13.49 -18.91 -9.33
CA ASP A 386 12.64 -18.04 -8.52
C ASP A 386 13.46 -17.22 -7.52
N ALA A 387 14.50 -17.80 -6.92
CA ALA A 387 15.42 -17.07 -6.06
C ALA A 387 16.15 -15.95 -6.82
N PHE A 388 16.61 -16.23 -8.04
CA PHE A 388 17.26 -15.25 -8.91
C PHE A 388 16.32 -14.10 -9.30
N ALA A 389 15.10 -14.42 -9.74
CA ALA A 389 14.07 -13.43 -10.08
C ALA A 389 13.76 -12.50 -8.89
N LYS A 390 13.57 -13.06 -7.68
CA LYS A 390 13.35 -12.28 -6.45
C LYS A 390 14.51 -11.36 -6.10
N ILE A 391 15.75 -11.82 -6.27
CA ILE A 391 16.94 -11.04 -5.98
C ILE A 391 17.07 -9.89 -6.97
N ILE A 392 16.92 -10.15 -8.28
CA ILE A 392 17.00 -9.11 -9.30
C ILE A 392 15.91 -8.05 -9.06
N TYR A 393 14.67 -8.47 -8.83
CA TYR A 393 13.58 -7.52 -8.58
C TYR A 393 13.85 -6.66 -7.33
N SER A 394 14.32 -7.28 -6.25
CA SER A 394 14.67 -6.52 -5.04
C SER A 394 15.81 -5.54 -5.28
N ARG A 395 16.84 -5.91 -6.04
CA ARG A 395 17.95 -5.01 -6.37
C ARG A 395 17.52 -3.87 -7.28
N LEU A 396 16.62 -4.14 -8.21
CA LEU A 396 15.99 -3.12 -9.04
C LEU A 396 15.20 -2.12 -8.17
N PHE A 397 14.38 -2.63 -7.25
CA PHE A 397 13.60 -1.79 -6.34
C PHE A 397 14.51 -0.97 -5.40
N ASP A 398 15.55 -1.58 -4.85
CA ASP A 398 16.55 -0.88 -4.01
C ASP A 398 17.34 0.18 -4.80
N TRP A 399 17.48 0.03 -6.12
CA TRP A 399 18.12 1.03 -6.99
C TRP A 399 17.18 2.18 -7.36
N LEU A 400 15.87 1.90 -7.45
CA LEU A 400 14.84 2.93 -7.70
C LEU A 400 14.63 3.88 -6.51
N VAL A 401 14.86 3.37 -5.29
CA VAL A 401 14.78 4.12 -4.02
C VAL A 401 16.04 4.92 -3.80
#